data_AF-A0A8S9U5X1-F1
#
_entry.id   AF-A0A8S9U5X1-F1
#
_cell.length_a   1.000
_cell.length_b   1.000
_cell.length_c   1.000
_cell.angle_alpha   90.00
_cell.angle_beta   90.00
_cell.angle_gamma   90.00
#
_symmetry.space_group_name_H-M   'P 1'
#
loop_
_entity.id
_entity.type
_entity.pdbx_description
1 polymer ?
#
loop_
_entity_poly.entity_id
_entity_poly.type
_entity_poly.pdbx_seq_one_letter_code
_entity_poly.pdbx_strand_id
1 'polypeptide(L)'
;MSKYSKTYLALAPVADPTAREHLLHAAAPAIDAGTPINDDFLLSARIERQLREIEAQRGMVTRHEVLAATIREHAILMEHAEVEYPKAVAPTVMPSAQLM
;
A
#
# COMPACT_ATOMS: atom_id res chain seq x y z
N MET A 1 3.69 -16.87 5.56
CA MET A 1 3.15 -15.63 4.97
C MET A 1 3.24 -15.75 3.47
N SER A 2 2.22 -15.30 2.74
CA SER A 2 2.15 -15.45 1.28
C SER A 2 3.15 -14.50 0.63
N LYS A 3 4.03 -15.00 -0.26
CA LYS A 3 4.88 -14.16 -1.14
C LYS A 3 4.08 -13.46 -2.26
N TYR A 4 2.79 -13.75 -2.31
CA TYR A 4 1.88 -13.29 -3.33
C TYR A 4 0.83 -12.37 -2.73
N SER A 5 0.49 -11.33 -3.48
CA SER A 5 -0.42 -10.28 -3.07
C SER A 5 -1.86 -10.79 -2.90
N LYS A 6 -2.62 -10.10 -2.07
CA LYS A 6 -4.09 -10.07 -2.20
C LYS A 6 -4.50 -9.20 -3.39
N THR A 7 -5.79 -9.20 -3.71
CA THR A 7 -6.34 -8.30 -4.74
C THR A 7 -6.40 -6.86 -4.22
N TYR A 8 -5.86 -5.93 -4.99
CA TYR A 8 -5.97 -4.48 -4.75
C TYR A 8 -6.48 -3.78 -6.01
N LEU A 9 -7.71 -3.28 -5.94
CA LEU A 9 -8.30 -2.54 -7.06
C LEU A 9 -7.55 -1.22 -7.29
N ALA A 10 -7.49 -0.79 -8.54
CA ALA A 10 -7.10 0.57 -8.88
C ALA A 10 -8.07 1.57 -8.25
N LEU A 11 -7.58 2.75 -7.87
CA LEU A 11 -8.44 3.80 -7.35
C LEU A 11 -9.33 4.36 -8.45
N ALA A 12 -10.51 4.84 -8.07
CA ALA A 12 -11.33 5.62 -8.97
C ALA A 12 -10.58 6.88 -9.45
N PRO A 13 -10.81 7.33 -10.68
CA PRO A 13 -10.34 8.64 -11.14
C PRO A 13 -10.82 9.73 -10.18
N VAL A 14 -10.00 10.76 -9.99
CA VAL A 14 -10.41 11.91 -9.18
C VAL A 14 -11.59 12.65 -9.80
N ALA A 15 -12.46 13.19 -8.95
CA ALA A 15 -13.71 13.82 -9.36
C ALA A 15 -13.47 15.09 -10.18
N ASP A 16 -12.52 15.93 -9.78
CA ASP A 16 -12.16 17.14 -10.51
C ASP A 16 -11.49 16.81 -11.86
N PRO A 17 -11.99 17.36 -12.98
CA PRO A 17 -11.49 17.02 -14.32
C PRO A 17 -10.06 17.53 -14.56
N THR A 18 -9.68 18.68 -13.99
CA THR A 18 -8.34 19.26 -14.16
C THR A 18 -7.31 18.40 -13.43
N ALA A 19 -7.59 18.05 -12.17
CA ALA A 19 -6.74 17.12 -11.44
C ALA A 19 -6.69 15.74 -12.12
N ARG A 20 -7.79 15.27 -12.73
CA ARG A 20 -7.80 13.99 -13.45
C ARG A 20 -6.87 13.99 -14.65
N GLU A 21 -6.82 15.09 -15.41
CA GLU A 21 -5.88 15.25 -16.52
C GLU A 21 -4.43 15.28 -16.02
N HIS A 22 -4.15 16.04 -14.96
CA HIS A 22 -2.81 16.08 -14.34
C HIS A 22 -2.34 14.71 -13.84
N LEU A 23 -3.28 13.89 -13.36
CA LEU A 23 -3.01 12.58 -12.75
C LEU A 23 -3.17 11.40 -13.72
N LEU A 24 -3.41 11.64 -15.02
CA LEU A 24 -3.74 10.59 -15.99
C LEU A 24 -2.70 9.45 -16.03
N HIS A 25 -1.42 9.80 -15.90
CA HIS A 25 -0.29 8.85 -15.93
C HIS A 25 0.23 8.45 -14.54
N ALA A 26 -0.44 8.92 -13.50
CA ALA A 26 -0.06 8.68 -12.11
C ALA A 26 -0.87 7.55 -11.44
N ALA A 27 -1.91 7.04 -12.11
CA ALA A 27 -2.78 6.01 -11.56
C ALA A 27 -2.02 4.68 -11.41
N ALA A 28 -1.90 4.16 -10.19
CA ALA A 28 -1.25 2.89 -9.96
C ALA A 28 -2.18 1.72 -10.36
N PRO A 29 -1.68 0.72 -11.10
CA PRO A 29 -2.50 -0.33 -11.68
C PRO A 29 -3.14 -1.22 -10.60
N ALA A 30 -4.22 -1.92 -10.95
CA ALA A 30 -4.77 -2.96 -10.08
C ALA A 30 -3.75 -4.10 -9.90
N ILE A 31 -3.83 -4.78 -8.76
CA ILE A 31 -2.98 -5.92 -8.42
C ILE A 31 -3.89 -7.13 -8.21
N ASP A 32 -3.70 -8.18 -9.00
CA ASP A 32 -4.49 -9.40 -8.86
C ASP A 32 -3.94 -10.29 -7.74
N ALA A 33 -4.82 -11.05 -7.09
CA ALA A 33 -4.39 -12.02 -6.10
C ALA A 33 -3.48 -13.07 -6.72
N GLY A 34 -2.42 -13.46 -6.00
CA GLY A 34 -1.44 -14.41 -6.53
C GLY A 34 -0.32 -13.75 -7.33
N THR A 35 -0.37 -12.43 -7.57
CA THR A 35 0.76 -11.70 -8.17
C THR A 35 1.94 -11.66 -7.19
N PRO A 36 3.19 -11.91 -7.64
CA PRO A 36 4.35 -11.71 -6.78
C PRO A 36 4.40 -10.27 -6.26
N ILE A 37 4.60 -10.13 -4.96
CA ILE A 37 4.78 -8.81 -4.35
C ILE A 37 6.09 -8.20 -4.89
N ASN A 38 6.01 -7.00 -5.46
CA ASN A 38 7.09 -6.27 -6.13
C ASN A 38 7.12 -4.80 -5.68
N ASP A 39 8.31 -4.26 -5.46
CA ASP A 39 8.58 -2.85 -5.13
C ASP A 39 7.89 -1.87 -6.08
N ASP A 40 7.76 -2.21 -7.37
CA ASP A 40 7.11 -1.35 -8.35
C ASP A 40 5.66 -1.03 -8.00
N PHE A 41 4.92 -1.99 -7.43
CA PHE A 41 3.52 -1.77 -7.03
C PHE A 41 3.42 -0.81 -5.86
N LEU A 42 4.32 -0.94 -4.88
CA LEU A 42 4.38 -0.05 -3.73
C LEU A 42 4.81 1.36 -4.17
N LEU A 43 5.83 1.45 -5.03
CA LEU A 43 6.31 2.72 -5.57
C LEU A 43 5.21 3.43 -6.36
N SER A 44 4.51 2.71 -7.23
CA SER A 44 3.39 3.26 -8.01
C SER A 44 2.28 3.80 -7.10
N ALA A 45 1.86 3.01 -6.10
CA ALA A 45 0.82 3.44 -5.15
C ALA A 45 1.24 4.66 -4.33
N ARG A 46 2.52 4.73 -3.94
CA ARG A 46 3.09 5.88 -3.24
C ARG A 46 3.10 7.14 -4.10
N ILE A 47 3.53 7.03 -5.36
CA ILE A 47 3.53 8.16 -6.31
C ILE A 47 2.10 8.66 -6.53
N GLU A 48 1.14 7.75 -6.73
CA GLU A 48 -0.27 8.12 -6.90
C GLU A 48 -0.80 8.90 -5.69
N ARG A 49 -0.54 8.42 -4.46
CA ARG A 49 -0.94 9.13 -3.23
C ARG A 49 -0.30 10.52 -3.14
N GLN A 50 1.01 10.63 -3.37
CA GLN A 50 1.73 11.91 -3.29
C GLN A 50 1.18 12.94 -4.27
N LEU A 51 0.88 12.52 -5.49
CA LEU A 51 0.34 13.43 -6.50
C LEU A 51 -1.11 13.85 -6.17
N ARG A 52 -1.93 12.94 -5.64
CA ARG A 52 -3.27 13.30 -5.11
C ARG A 52 -3.16 14.31 -3.94
N GLU A 53 -2.15 14.20 -3.08
CA GLU A 53 -1.91 15.19 -2.02
C GLU A 53 -1.52 16.57 -2.56
N ILE A 54 -0.68 16.62 -3.60
CA ILE A 54 -0.31 17.88 -4.27
C ILE A 54 -1.56 18.55 -4.86
N GLU A 55 -2.41 17.79 -5.57
CA GLU A 55 -3.66 18.35 -6.11
C GLU A 55 -4.68 18.70 -5.01
N ALA A 56 -4.64 18.04 -3.86
CA ALA A 56 -5.46 18.39 -2.71
C ALA A 56 -5.04 19.72 -2.08
N GLN A 57 -3.74 20.03 -2.04
CA GLN A 57 -3.24 21.35 -1.62
C GLN A 57 -3.72 22.47 -2.55
N ARG A 58 -4.00 22.15 -3.82
CA ARG A 58 -4.58 23.06 -4.80
C ARG A 58 -6.12 23.14 -4.73
N GLY A 59 -6.74 22.39 -3.84
CA GLY A 59 -8.19 22.34 -3.65
C GLY A 59 -8.96 21.52 -4.70
N MET A 60 -8.27 20.79 -5.58
CA MET A 60 -8.90 20.02 -6.66
C MET A 60 -9.18 18.56 -6.28
N VAL A 61 -8.40 17.99 -5.36
CA VAL A 61 -8.62 16.65 -4.84
C VAL A 61 -9.15 16.72 -3.41
N THR A 62 -10.19 15.93 -3.13
CA THR A 62 -10.81 15.89 -1.81
C THR A 62 -9.94 15.12 -0.81
N ARG A 63 -10.12 15.43 0.48
CA ARG A 63 -9.50 14.65 1.56
C ARG A 63 -9.87 13.16 1.50
N HIS A 64 -11.07 12.84 1.02
CA HIS A 64 -11.53 11.46 0.90
C HIS A 64 -10.73 10.70 -0.17
N GLU A 65 -10.49 11.31 -1.33
CA GLU A 65 -9.70 10.71 -2.41
C GLU A 65 -8.23 10.52 -2.04
N VAL A 66 -7.66 11.46 -1.27
CA VAL A 66 -6.31 11.28 -0.69
C VAL A 66 -6.31 10.12 0.30
N LEU A 67 -7.29 10.07 1.21
CA LEU A 67 -7.37 9.01 2.21
C LEU A 67 -7.52 7.62 1.58
N ALA A 68 -8.31 7.50 0.50
CA ALA A 68 -8.43 6.27 -0.25
C ALA A 68 -7.07 5.81 -0.82
N ALA A 69 -6.26 6.75 -1.33
CA ALA A 69 -4.91 6.44 -1.79
C ALA A 69 -3.96 6.04 -0.66
N THR A 70 -4.02 6.72 0.48
CA THR A 70 -3.23 6.39 1.66
C THR A 70 -3.56 5.00 2.20
N ILE A 71 -4.84 4.65 2.30
CA ILE A 71 -5.27 3.31 2.74
C ILE A 71 -4.74 2.23 1.79
N ARG A 72 -4.82 2.49 0.48
CA ARG A 72 -4.32 1.55 -0.53
C ARG A 72 -2.80 1.37 -0.47
N GLU A 73 -2.03 2.46 -0.43
CA GLU A 73 -0.56 2.40 -0.25
C GLU A 73 -0.23 1.61 1.02
N HIS A 74 -0.88 1.92 2.13
CA HIS A 74 -0.61 1.28 3.41
C HIS A 74 -0.91 -0.23 3.38
N ALA A 75 -1.99 -0.64 2.74
CA ALA A 75 -2.32 -2.06 2.62
C ALA A 75 -1.27 -2.84 1.80
N ILE A 76 -0.76 -2.25 0.72
CA ILE A 76 0.31 -2.82 -0.10
C ILE A 76 1.62 -2.86 0.70
N LEU A 77 1.97 -1.78 1.40
CA LEU A 77 3.15 -1.69 2.26
C LEU A 77 3.15 -2.76 3.35
N MET A 78 2.00 -3.03 3.97
CA MET A 78 1.87 -4.05 5.00
C MET A 78 2.19 -5.45 4.47
N GLU A 79 1.66 -5.82 3.29
CA GLU A 79 2.00 -7.11 2.68
C GLU A 79 3.47 -7.19 2.27
N HIS A 80 4.03 -6.10 1.75
CA HIS A 80 5.46 -5.98 1.47
C HIS A 80 6.32 -6.20 2.72
N ALA A 81 6.01 -5.50 3.81
CA ALA A 81 6.73 -5.61 5.06
C ALA A 81 6.63 -7.01 5.67
N GLU A 82 5.51 -7.70 5.49
CA GLU A 82 5.34 -9.10 5.91
C GLU A 82 6.26 -10.07 5.15
N VAL A 83 6.59 -9.78 3.89
CA VAL A 83 7.54 -10.57 3.10
C VAL A 83 8.98 -10.24 3.46
N GLU A 84 9.30 -8.94 3.57
CA GLU A 84 10.66 -8.45 3.82
C GLU A 84 11.12 -8.70 5.27
N TYR A 85 10.20 -8.59 6.23
CA TYR A 85 10.45 -8.78 7.65
C TYR A 85 9.55 -9.87 8.21
N PRO A 86 9.82 -11.16 7.93
CA PRO A 86 9.05 -12.26 8.48
C PRO A 86 9.06 -12.20 10.01
N LYS A 87 7.89 -12.39 10.63
CA LYS A 87 7.77 -12.43 12.09
C LYS A 87 8.72 -13.50 12.65
N ALA A 88 9.74 -13.06 13.38
CA ALA A 88 10.56 -13.95 14.18
C ALA A 88 9.73 -14.42 15.38
N VAL A 89 9.60 -15.73 15.55
CA VAL A 89 9.05 -16.29 16.79
C VAL A 89 10.12 -16.11 17.86
N ALA A 90 9.82 -15.33 18.89
CA ALA A 90 10.72 -15.22 20.04
C ALA A 90 10.93 -16.63 20.63
N PRO A 91 12.18 -17.04 20.94
CA PRO A 91 12.41 -18.33 21.55
C PRO A 91 11.66 -18.38 22.88
N THR A 92 10.77 -19.37 23.02
CA THR A 92 10.10 -19.63 24.30
C THR A 92 11.18 -20.05 25.29
N VAL A 93 11.54 -19.16 26.21
CA VAL A 93 12.40 -19.52 27.35
C VAL A 93 11.59 -20.48 28.20
N MET A 94 11.79 -21.79 28.02
CA MET A 94 11.30 -22.78 28.96
C MET A 94 11.96 -22.48 30.31
N PRO A 95 11.20 -22.30 31.40
CA PRO A 95 11.81 -22.19 32.72
C PRO A 95 12.63 -23.46 32.93
N SER A 96 13.93 -23.30 33.15
CA SER A 96 14.81 -24.41 33.46
C SER A 96 14.18 -25.20 34.59
N ALA A 97 13.79 -26.46 34.30
CA ALA A 97 13.39 -27.38 35.36
C ALA A 97 14.53 -27.37 36.38
N GLN A 98 14.24 -26.87 37.58
CA GLN A 98 15.15 -27.03 38.71
C GLN A 98 15.40 -28.52 38.85
N LEU A 99 16.59 -28.95 38.42
CA LEU A 99 17.15 -30.24 38.76
C LEU A 99 17.28 -30.23 40.29
N MET A 100 16.33 -30.91 40.95
CA MET A 100 16.50 -31.37 42.33
C MET A 100 17.52 -32.50 42.38
#